data_AF-A0A6J7FET4-F1
#
_entry.id   AF-A0A6J7FET4-F1
#
_cell.length_a   1.000
_cell.length_b   1.000
_cell.length_c   1.000
_cell.angle_alpha   90.00
_cell.angle_beta   90.00
_cell.angle_gamma   90.00
#
_symmetry.space_group_name_H-M   'P 1'
#
loop_
_entity.id
_entity.type
_entity.pdbx_description
1 polymer ?
#
loop_
_entity_poly.entity_id
_entity_poly.type
_entity_poly.pdbx_seq_one_letter_code
_entity_poly.pdbx_strand_id
1 'polypeptide(L)'
;MAKSKTKKRAKDPRVPVACAVCRKRVLVRPLRVESVVCCGQTMSQAAGTAKVAIECTRCHRGGSRLWSDGPTYACDACGTDRLRVTGPDIRIPGRPKTEKGPTAAGTKRGTTENSVVAEAQSVADRIATFLQAAGIEVSVVGNDLELNGQRISLRVLSGQRVEQRTLNAVVARYFSDRLLEAAQASLEHPRDGLELRHQPKSPVVEVRYRGSNVAFVSAAGWTSPSNERSGVGNFLTTGTQWEELRVLAGLEPAEGLATDTAPKGEAAASAPKARRPPIRDGVGFNHYDFPFDLSTEVRDLAESASAKIRTGRSLAFGHAVHMRGASGFELTFAPIAAPRGRPEVEVVFVEEAVAQAFRMRVSAIGDPLPVWAPEATTEHERLARGWALALVAFAELTCPPTLDHLRASPCTSGGSRQASSTAPGRSGVSSRTTDPERRMSREPSGRRRTFEPTGETARWLASYVAGHRRKLQAGQEASASAAANAATIGIALRSGETWVSPHTRGVPPGIRLHFAWNAPKAFSDPRAGAVARARGVQA
;
A
#
# COMPACT_ATOMS: atom_id res chain seq x y z
N MET A 1 5.25 9.38 53.52
CA MET A 1 4.53 9.86 52.32
C MET A 1 4.75 8.89 51.16
N ALA A 2 3.83 7.97 50.90
CA ALA A 2 3.92 6.98 49.83
C ALA A 2 3.26 7.51 48.54
N LYS A 3 4.02 7.54 47.43
CA LYS A 3 3.52 7.98 46.11
C LYS A 3 2.68 6.88 45.47
N SER A 4 1.38 7.17 45.28
CA SER A 4 0.42 6.35 44.53
C SER A 4 0.81 6.27 43.05
N LYS A 5 1.08 5.06 42.54
CA LYS A 5 1.27 4.79 41.10
C LYS A 5 -0.10 4.55 40.47
N THR A 6 -0.53 5.45 39.59
CA THR A 6 -1.75 5.30 38.79
C THR A 6 -1.53 4.23 37.71
N LYS A 7 -2.20 3.08 37.86
CA LYS A 7 -2.24 1.99 36.86
C LYS A 7 -3.00 2.48 35.61
N LYS A 8 -2.32 2.58 34.46
CA LYS A 8 -2.98 2.81 33.15
C LYS A 8 -3.92 1.63 32.86
N ARG A 9 -5.22 1.91 32.74
CA ARG A 9 -6.23 0.93 32.25
C ARG A 9 -5.92 0.59 30.79
N ALA A 10 -5.76 -0.70 30.49
CA ALA A 10 -5.74 -1.21 29.12
C ALA A 10 -7.10 -0.93 28.44
N LYS A 11 -7.09 -0.60 27.15
CA LYS A 11 -8.33 -0.42 26.36
C LYS A 11 -8.96 -1.79 26.12
N ASP A 12 -10.23 -1.95 26.50
CA ASP A 12 -10.97 -3.20 26.27
C ASP A 12 -11.03 -3.53 24.75
N PRO A 13 -10.66 -4.76 24.35
CA PRO A 13 -10.72 -5.18 22.95
C PRO A 13 -12.18 -5.23 22.46
N ARG A 14 -12.43 -4.77 21.23
CA ARG A 14 -13.74 -4.90 20.56
C ARG A 14 -13.66 -6.01 19.51
N VAL A 15 -14.66 -6.89 19.46
CA VAL A 15 -14.68 -8.03 18.53
C VAL A 15 -15.82 -7.87 17.50
N PRO A 16 -15.56 -8.06 16.20
CA PRO A 16 -16.60 -7.99 15.17
C PRO A 16 -17.49 -9.24 15.18
N VAL A 17 -18.81 -9.03 15.27
CA VAL A 17 -19.85 -10.07 15.17
C VAL A 17 -20.71 -9.80 13.94
N ALA A 18 -20.95 -10.79 13.08
CA ALA A 18 -21.77 -10.62 11.88
C ALA A 18 -23.25 -10.92 12.17
N CYS A 19 -24.16 -10.01 11.78
CA CYS A 19 -25.60 -10.26 11.85
C CYS A 19 -26.01 -11.27 10.77
N ALA A 20 -26.70 -12.36 11.13
CA ALA A 20 -27.14 -13.37 10.15
C ALA A 20 -28.13 -12.82 9.10
N VAL A 21 -28.92 -11.80 9.45
CA VAL A 21 -29.97 -11.24 8.57
C VAL A 21 -29.40 -10.26 7.54
N CYS A 22 -28.50 -9.35 7.95
CA CYS A 22 -27.97 -8.32 7.04
C CYS A 22 -26.47 -8.44 6.74
N ARG A 23 -25.79 -9.44 7.33
CA ARG A 23 -24.33 -9.69 7.26
C ARG A 23 -23.43 -8.53 7.69
N LYS A 24 -23.98 -7.44 8.25
CA LYS A 24 -23.17 -6.34 8.80
C LYS A 24 -22.42 -6.82 10.04
N ARG A 25 -21.13 -6.48 10.09
CA ARG A 25 -20.26 -6.72 11.26
C ARG A 25 -20.44 -5.59 12.27
N VAL A 26 -20.75 -5.92 13.52
CA VAL A 26 -20.87 -4.98 14.63
C VAL A 26 -19.79 -5.28 15.66
N LEU A 27 -19.11 -4.24 16.13
CA LEU A 27 -18.06 -4.37 17.15
C LEU A 27 -18.70 -4.39 18.55
N VAL A 28 -18.62 -5.53 19.23
CA VAL A 28 -19.20 -5.71 20.57
C VAL A 28 -18.10 -5.66 21.63
N ARG A 29 -18.41 -5.08 22.80
CA ARG A 29 -17.53 -5.06 23.97
C ARG A 29 -17.78 -6.29 24.86
N PRO A 30 -16.74 -7.02 25.32
CA PRO A 30 -16.92 -8.29 26.03
C PRO A 30 -17.62 -8.19 27.40
N LEU A 31 -17.44 -7.09 28.14
CA LEU A 31 -17.81 -7.00 29.56
C LEU A 31 -19.02 -6.12 29.87
N ARG A 32 -19.71 -5.61 28.84
CA ARG A 32 -20.98 -4.90 29.02
C ARG A 32 -21.99 -5.53 28.08
N VAL A 33 -22.96 -6.23 28.65
CA VAL A 33 -24.14 -6.70 27.92
C VAL A 33 -25.03 -5.48 27.64
N GLU A 34 -24.55 -4.58 26.79
CA GLU A 34 -25.38 -3.59 26.12
C GLU A 34 -26.06 -4.32 24.96
N SER A 35 -27.40 -4.32 24.94
CA SER A 35 -28.20 -4.96 23.90
C SER A 35 -27.93 -4.29 22.55
N VAL A 36 -27.08 -4.91 21.74
CA VAL A 36 -26.89 -4.50 20.34
C VAL A 36 -28.07 -5.04 19.55
N VAL A 37 -28.96 -4.15 19.12
CA VAL A 37 -30.08 -4.48 18.23
C VAL A 37 -29.62 -4.31 16.78
N CYS A 38 -29.59 -5.41 16.03
CA CYS A 38 -29.36 -5.39 14.59
C CYS A 38 -30.54 -6.08 13.90
N CYS A 39 -31.19 -5.40 12.96
CA CYS A 39 -32.40 -5.90 12.27
C CYS A 39 -33.55 -6.32 13.23
N GLY A 40 -33.70 -5.63 14.36
CA GLY A 40 -34.77 -5.91 15.33
C GLY A 40 -34.54 -7.12 16.24
N GLN A 41 -33.34 -7.73 16.21
CA GLN A 41 -32.97 -8.85 17.09
C GLN A 41 -31.93 -8.43 18.14
N THR A 42 -32.14 -8.87 19.39
CA THR A 42 -31.21 -8.66 20.51
C THR A 42 -30.16 -9.77 20.54
N MET A 43 -28.88 -9.44 20.29
CA MET A 43 -27.82 -10.44 20.10
C MET A 43 -27.21 -11.04 21.40
N SER A 44 -27.81 -10.81 22.58
CA SER A 44 -27.16 -11.08 23.88
C SER A 44 -27.15 -12.55 24.33
N GLN A 45 -28.13 -13.37 23.97
CA GLN A 45 -28.23 -14.76 24.48
C GLN A 45 -27.39 -15.77 23.69
N ALA A 46 -27.09 -15.54 22.41
CA ALA A 46 -26.34 -16.49 21.57
C ALA A 46 -24.81 -16.46 21.78
N ALA A 47 -24.28 -15.40 22.39
CA ALA A 47 -22.84 -15.24 22.58
C ALA A 47 -22.30 -16.04 23.78
N GLY A 48 -23.12 -16.33 24.80
CA GLY A 48 -22.66 -16.97 26.04
C GLY A 48 -22.23 -18.43 25.88
N THR A 49 -22.77 -19.16 24.91
CA THR A 49 -22.54 -20.60 24.71
C THR A 49 -21.62 -20.93 23.53
N ALA A 50 -21.12 -19.90 22.83
CA ALA A 50 -20.30 -20.10 21.64
C ALA A 50 -18.88 -20.59 22.02
N LYS A 51 -18.38 -21.64 21.36
CA LYS A 51 -16.98 -22.07 21.50
C LYS A 51 -16.08 -21.25 20.58
N VAL A 52 -14.95 -20.77 21.10
CA VAL A 52 -13.89 -20.14 20.32
C VAL A 52 -12.66 -21.00 20.22
N ALA A 53 -12.06 -20.99 19.04
CA ALA A 53 -10.76 -21.58 18.83
C ALA A 53 -9.67 -20.63 19.36
N ILE A 54 -8.77 -21.18 20.16
CA ILE A 54 -7.62 -20.48 20.70
C ILE A 54 -6.34 -21.19 20.25
N GLU A 55 -5.32 -20.42 19.88
CA GLU A 55 -3.98 -20.94 19.55
C GLU A 55 -2.93 -20.19 20.37
N CYS A 56 -2.05 -20.91 21.03
CA CYS A 56 -0.96 -20.28 21.77
C CYS A 56 0.10 -19.71 20.83
N THR A 57 0.38 -18.40 20.91
CA THR A 57 1.38 -17.77 20.04
C THR A 57 2.82 -18.14 20.40
N ARG A 58 3.03 -18.85 21.52
CA ARG A 58 4.36 -19.27 21.98
C ARG A 58 4.64 -20.73 21.66
N CYS A 59 3.69 -21.63 21.92
CA CYS A 59 3.88 -23.07 21.73
C CYS A 59 2.98 -23.69 20.64
N HIS A 60 2.18 -22.88 19.95
CA HIS A 60 1.29 -23.27 18.83
C HIS A 60 0.25 -24.35 19.17
N ARG A 61 0.06 -24.70 20.44
CA ARG A 61 -1.04 -25.60 20.82
C ARG A 61 -2.39 -24.91 20.65
N GLY A 62 -3.27 -25.59 19.91
CA GLY A 62 -4.66 -25.21 19.70
C GLY A 62 -5.58 -25.79 20.79
N GLY A 63 -6.71 -25.13 21.01
CA GLY A 63 -7.79 -25.60 21.88
C GLY A 63 -9.11 -24.91 21.57
N SER A 64 -10.18 -25.30 22.26
CA SER A 64 -11.47 -24.61 22.19
C SER A 64 -11.98 -24.31 23.59
N ARG A 65 -12.51 -23.10 23.81
CA ARG A 65 -13.09 -22.68 25.10
C ARG A 65 -14.42 -21.99 24.92
N LEU A 66 -15.25 -21.97 25.96
CA LEU A 66 -16.52 -21.24 25.91
C LEU A 66 -16.25 -19.74 25.98
N TRP A 67 -17.00 -18.97 25.21
CA TRP A 67 -16.89 -17.52 25.15
C TRP A 67 -17.25 -16.84 26.48
N SER A 68 -18.05 -17.51 27.32
CA SER A 68 -18.41 -17.05 28.67
C SER A 68 -17.24 -16.99 29.66
N ASP A 69 -16.11 -17.65 29.37
CA ASP A 69 -14.99 -17.80 30.30
C ASP A 69 -14.17 -16.51 30.49
N GLY A 70 -14.48 -15.44 29.73
CA GLY A 70 -13.84 -14.13 29.85
C GLY A 70 -12.44 -14.05 29.20
N PRO A 71 -11.79 -12.86 29.20
CA PRO A 71 -10.61 -12.59 28.38
C PRO A 71 -9.28 -13.12 28.95
N THR A 72 -9.27 -13.80 30.09
CA THR A 72 -8.05 -14.35 30.70
C THR A 72 -7.87 -15.80 30.30
N TYR A 73 -7.51 -16.01 29.04
CA TYR A 73 -7.09 -17.32 28.57
C TYR A 73 -5.57 -17.44 28.77
N ALA A 74 -5.13 -18.30 29.69
CA ALA A 74 -3.74 -18.72 29.78
C ALA A 74 -3.56 -20.06 29.03
N CYS A 75 -2.44 -20.25 28.36
CA CYS A 75 -2.12 -21.54 27.76
C CYS A 75 -1.90 -22.58 28.86
N ASP A 76 -2.70 -23.64 28.91
CA ASP A 76 -2.57 -24.70 29.93
C ASP A 76 -1.20 -25.39 29.89
N ALA A 77 -0.51 -25.35 28.74
CA ALA A 77 0.80 -25.97 28.57
C ALA A 77 1.98 -25.09 28.98
N CYS A 78 1.88 -23.76 28.87
CA CYS A 78 3.03 -22.88 29.10
C CYS A 78 2.75 -21.61 29.91
N GLY A 79 1.51 -21.44 30.40
CA GLY A 79 1.10 -20.33 31.27
C GLY A 79 1.04 -18.95 30.61
N THR A 80 1.34 -18.81 29.32
CA THR A 80 1.32 -17.51 28.63
C THR A 80 -0.11 -17.00 28.44
N ASP A 81 -0.31 -15.70 28.63
CA ASP A 81 -1.56 -14.97 28.39
C ASP A 81 -1.72 -14.50 26.93
N ARG A 82 -0.68 -14.72 26.11
CA ARG A 82 -0.68 -14.43 24.67
C ARG A 82 -1.28 -15.57 23.86
N LEU A 83 -2.58 -15.50 23.64
CA LEU A 83 -3.33 -16.43 22.79
C LEU A 83 -3.96 -15.71 21.60
N ARG A 84 -3.92 -16.34 20.43
CA ARG A 84 -4.65 -15.90 19.24
C ARG A 84 -6.04 -16.50 19.30
N VAL A 85 -7.06 -15.65 19.45
CA VAL A 85 -8.47 -16.07 19.48
C VAL A 85 -9.08 -15.90 18.09
N THR A 86 -9.62 -16.97 17.54
CA THR A 86 -10.42 -16.92 16.31
C THR A 86 -11.89 -16.99 16.71
N GLY A 87 -12.64 -15.93 16.41
CA GLY A 87 -14.01 -15.74 16.88
C GLY A 87 -14.97 -16.83 16.43
N PRO A 88 -16.09 -17.04 17.15
CA PRO A 88 -17.01 -18.13 16.86
C PRO A 88 -17.82 -17.84 15.60
N ASP A 89 -18.08 -18.86 14.78
CA ASP A 89 -19.02 -18.77 13.66
C ASP A 89 -20.46 -18.95 14.19
N ILE A 90 -21.03 -17.89 14.77
CA ILE A 90 -22.38 -17.94 15.35
C ILE A 90 -23.42 -17.81 14.23
N ARG A 91 -24.06 -18.92 13.85
CA ARG A 91 -25.24 -18.92 12.97
C ARG A 91 -26.51 -18.88 13.82
N ILE A 92 -27.23 -17.77 13.76
CA ILE A 92 -28.57 -17.67 14.38
C ILE A 92 -29.58 -18.28 13.41
N PRO A 93 -30.44 -19.22 13.84
CA PRO A 93 -31.47 -19.82 12.97
C PRO A 93 -32.43 -18.75 12.45
N GLY A 94 -32.68 -18.76 11.15
CA GLY A 94 -33.57 -17.81 10.47
C GLY A 94 -35.03 -18.01 10.86
N ARG A 95 -35.78 -16.91 10.98
CA ARG A 95 -37.23 -16.91 11.19
C ARG A 95 -37.95 -17.56 9.98
N PRO A 96 -39.01 -18.36 10.16
CA PRO A 96 -39.81 -18.86 9.04
C PRO A 96 -40.38 -17.69 8.23
N LYS A 97 -40.23 -17.77 6.89
CA LYS A 97 -40.63 -16.73 5.94
C LYS A 97 -42.16 -16.58 5.97
N THR A 98 -42.65 -15.42 6.39
CA THR A 98 -43.99 -14.95 6.02
C THR A 98 -43.94 -14.37 4.61
N GLU A 99 -44.82 -14.86 3.75
CA GLU A 99 -45.01 -14.45 2.36
C GLU A 99 -45.19 -12.92 2.26
N LYS A 100 -44.42 -12.30 1.35
CA LYS A 100 -44.64 -10.91 0.92
C LYS A 100 -44.75 -10.89 -0.59
N GLY A 101 -45.84 -10.28 -1.05
CA GLY A 101 -46.23 -10.13 -2.45
C GLY A 101 -45.30 -9.24 -3.29
N PRO A 102 -45.63 -9.11 -4.58
CA PRO A 102 -44.70 -8.68 -5.62
C PRO A 102 -44.41 -7.18 -5.52
N THR A 103 -43.13 -6.82 -5.51
CA THR A 103 -42.67 -5.44 -5.74
C THR A 103 -41.70 -5.40 -6.90
N ALA A 104 -41.87 -4.37 -7.73
CA ALA A 104 -41.40 -4.23 -9.08
C ALA A 104 -39.87 -4.16 -9.24
N ALA A 105 -39.44 -4.59 -10.42
CA ALA A 105 -38.07 -4.73 -10.88
C ALA A 105 -37.28 -3.40 -10.88
N GLY A 106 -36.17 -3.39 -10.15
CA GLY A 106 -35.07 -2.45 -10.31
C GLY A 106 -33.78 -3.22 -10.51
N THR A 107 -33.26 -3.23 -11.74
CA THR A 107 -32.06 -3.95 -12.18
C THR A 107 -30.81 -3.35 -11.52
N LYS A 108 -30.41 -3.89 -10.36
CA LYS A 108 -29.04 -3.76 -9.86
C LYS A 108 -28.24 -4.97 -10.33
N ARG A 109 -27.24 -4.74 -11.19
CA ARG A 109 -26.20 -5.75 -11.51
C ARG A 109 -25.42 -6.06 -10.24
N GLY A 110 -25.87 -7.07 -9.49
CA GLY A 110 -24.98 -7.80 -8.61
C GLY A 110 -24.07 -8.65 -9.51
N THR A 111 -22.76 -8.45 -9.42
CA THR A 111 -21.81 -9.52 -9.74
C THR A 111 -22.21 -10.71 -8.87
N THR A 112 -22.87 -11.68 -9.47
CA THR A 112 -23.35 -12.87 -8.79
C THR A 112 -22.14 -13.62 -8.22
N GLU A 113 -22.28 -14.25 -7.05
CA GLU A 113 -21.22 -15.08 -6.45
C GLU A 113 -20.65 -16.10 -7.45
N ASN A 114 -21.50 -16.57 -8.38
CA ASN A 114 -21.15 -17.42 -9.51
C ASN A 114 -20.07 -16.81 -10.43
N SER A 115 -20.04 -15.48 -10.61
CA SER A 115 -19.04 -14.79 -11.42
C SER A 115 -17.66 -14.82 -10.79
N VAL A 116 -17.57 -14.74 -9.46
CA VAL A 116 -16.28 -14.75 -8.74
C VAL A 116 -15.71 -16.15 -8.70
N VAL A 117 -16.55 -17.17 -8.49
CA VAL A 117 -16.15 -18.58 -8.55
C VAL A 117 -15.70 -18.95 -9.96
N ALA A 118 -16.44 -18.55 -11.00
CA ALA A 118 -16.06 -18.81 -12.38
C ALA A 118 -14.72 -18.13 -12.76
N GLU A 119 -14.48 -16.89 -12.31
CA GLU A 119 -13.21 -16.21 -12.54
C GLU A 119 -12.06 -16.91 -11.80
N ALA A 120 -12.28 -17.36 -10.57
CA ALA A 120 -11.28 -18.08 -9.80
C ALA A 120 -10.88 -19.41 -10.44
N GLN A 121 -11.86 -20.19 -10.89
CA GLN A 121 -11.65 -21.41 -11.65
C GLN A 121 -10.85 -21.12 -12.93
N SER A 122 -11.22 -20.08 -13.67
CA SER A 122 -10.55 -19.69 -14.90
C SER A 122 -9.07 -19.30 -14.70
N VAL A 123 -8.75 -18.66 -13.57
CA VAL A 123 -7.34 -18.38 -13.20
C VAL A 123 -6.59 -19.67 -12.85
N ALA A 124 -7.22 -20.58 -12.11
CA ALA A 124 -6.63 -21.88 -11.78
C ALA A 124 -6.32 -22.69 -13.04
N ASP A 125 -7.26 -22.75 -13.99
CA ASP A 125 -7.11 -23.46 -15.25
C ASP A 125 -5.94 -22.89 -16.07
N ARG A 126 -5.82 -21.57 -16.19
CA ARG A 126 -4.70 -20.95 -16.92
C ARG A 126 -3.34 -21.19 -16.27
N ILE A 127 -3.26 -21.14 -14.94
CA ILE A 127 -2.03 -21.48 -14.22
C ILE A 127 -1.69 -22.96 -14.43
N ALA A 128 -2.67 -23.85 -14.36
CA ALA A 128 -2.47 -25.27 -14.61
C ALA A 128 -1.96 -25.52 -16.04
N THR A 129 -2.60 -24.93 -17.05
CA THR A 129 -2.13 -25.01 -18.45
C THR A 129 -0.70 -24.50 -18.62
N PHE A 130 -0.35 -23.38 -17.97
CA PHE A 130 1.00 -22.83 -18.02
C PHE A 130 2.05 -23.78 -17.43
N LEU A 131 1.75 -24.40 -16.27
CA LEU A 131 2.63 -25.37 -15.61
C LEU A 131 2.70 -26.69 -16.39
N GLN A 132 1.60 -27.17 -16.95
CA GLN A 132 1.56 -28.36 -17.81
C GLN A 132 2.39 -28.18 -19.07
N ALA A 133 2.37 -26.99 -19.67
CA ALA A 133 3.25 -26.66 -20.80
C ALA A 133 4.74 -26.72 -20.43
N ALA A 134 5.07 -26.63 -19.13
CA ALA A 134 6.42 -26.85 -18.61
C ALA A 134 6.72 -28.30 -18.22
N GLY A 135 5.83 -29.24 -18.53
CA GLY A 135 5.95 -30.65 -18.17
C GLY A 135 5.68 -30.93 -16.69
N ILE A 136 5.05 -29.99 -15.96
CA ILE A 136 4.70 -30.18 -14.55
C ILE A 136 3.32 -30.81 -14.46
N GLU A 137 3.23 -31.95 -13.77
CA GLU A 137 1.96 -32.62 -13.51
C GLU A 137 1.14 -31.83 -12.47
N VAL A 138 0.06 -31.21 -12.94
CA VAL A 138 -0.86 -30.44 -12.12
C VAL A 138 -2.29 -30.69 -12.57
N SER A 139 -3.20 -30.81 -11.62
CA SER A 139 -4.64 -30.85 -11.87
C SER A 139 -5.35 -29.71 -11.12
N VAL A 140 -6.56 -29.39 -11.55
CA VAL A 140 -7.38 -28.34 -10.94
C VAL A 140 -8.53 -29.00 -10.18
N VAL A 141 -8.65 -28.70 -8.88
CA VAL A 141 -9.70 -29.26 -8.01
C VAL A 141 -10.52 -28.14 -7.40
N GLY A 142 -11.59 -27.75 -8.10
CA GLY A 142 -12.29 -26.50 -7.82
C GLY A 142 -11.36 -25.31 -8.05
N ASN A 143 -11.34 -24.35 -7.13
CA ASN A 143 -10.52 -23.13 -7.27
C ASN A 143 -9.05 -23.30 -6.84
N ASP A 144 -8.60 -24.53 -6.57
CA ASP A 144 -7.28 -24.83 -6.07
C ASP A 144 -6.50 -25.69 -7.08
N LEU A 145 -5.17 -25.64 -7.01
CA LEU A 145 -4.30 -26.53 -7.77
C LEU A 145 -3.96 -27.75 -6.93
N GLU A 146 -3.89 -28.93 -7.53
CA GLU A 146 -3.35 -30.12 -6.91
C GLU A 146 -2.02 -30.48 -7.60
N LEU A 147 -0.96 -30.50 -6.80
CA LEU A 147 0.43 -30.73 -7.22
C LEU A 147 1.00 -31.84 -6.36
N ASN A 148 1.36 -32.99 -6.97
CA ASN A 148 1.88 -34.16 -6.27
C ASN A 148 1.00 -34.60 -5.07
N GLY A 149 -0.33 -34.59 -5.24
CA GLY A 149 -1.30 -34.90 -4.17
C GLY A 149 -1.46 -33.81 -3.10
N GLN A 150 -0.74 -32.69 -3.21
CA GLN A 150 -0.88 -31.54 -2.33
C GLN A 150 -1.79 -30.49 -2.94
N ARG A 151 -2.85 -30.13 -2.21
CA ARG A 151 -3.77 -29.06 -2.60
C ARG A 151 -3.22 -27.68 -2.22
N ILE A 152 -3.12 -26.79 -3.20
CA ILE A 152 -2.59 -25.43 -3.09
C ILE A 152 -3.71 -24.46 -3.38
N SER A 153 -4.13 -23.74 -2.34
CA SER A 153 -5.24 -22.80 -2.49
C SER A 153 -4.82 -21.50 -3.17
N LEU A 154 -5.46 -21.20 -4.29
CA LEU A 154 -5.26 -19.96 -5.01
C LEU A 154 -6.15 -18.88 -4.39
N ARG A 155 -5.54 -17.92 -3.69
CA ARG A 155 -6.27 -16.71 -3.27
C ARG A 155 -6.46 -15.82 -4.49
N VAL A 156 -7.52 -16.07 -5.26
CA VAL A 156 -7.79 -15.31 -6.47
C VAL A 156 -8.25 -13.89 -6.10
N LEU A 157 -7.42 -12.90 -6.44
CA LEU A 157 -7.85 -11.52 -6.67
C LEU A 157 -8.10 -11.39 -8.19
N SER A 158 -9.07 -10.57 -8.62
CA SER A 158 -9.43 -10.47 -10.03
C SER A 158 -8.44 -9.63 -10.86
N GLY A 159 -8.25 -10.00 -12.14
CA GLY A 159 -7.45 -9.27 -13.16
C GLY A 159 -6.10 -9.90 -13.57
N GLN A 160 -5.65 -9.65 -14.80
CA GLN A 160 -4.43 -10.26 -15.41
C GLN A 160 -3.15 -10.11 -14.58
N ARG A 161 -2.96 -8.97 -13.90
CA ARG A 161 -1.79 -8.75 -13.04
C ARG A 161 -1.81 -9.62 -11.78
N VAL A 162 -2.99 -10.09 -11.37
CA VAL A 162 -3.10 -11.02 -10.25
C VAL A 162 -2.68 -12.40 -10.68
N GLU A 163 -3.12 -12.86 -11.85
CA GLU A 163 -2.74 -14.17 -12.38
C GLU A 163 -1.22 -14.34 -12.45
N GLN A 164 -0.51 -13.38 -13.05
CA GLN A 164 0.96 -13.43 -13.13
C GLN A 164 1.62 -13.40 -11.74
N ARG A 165 1.07 -12.65 -10.78
CA ARG A 165 1.55 -12.64 -9.39
C ARG A 165 1.31 -13.97 -8.69
N THR A 166 0.13 -14.56 -8.89
CA THR A 166 -0.24 -15.85 -8.30
C THR A 166 0.64 -16.96 -8.87
N LEU A 167 0.84 -16.98 -10.19
CA LEU A 167 1.75 -17.90 -10.86
C LEU A 167 3.18 -17.74 -10.34
N ASN A 168 3.70 -16.51 -10.30
CA ASN A 168 5.05 -16.26 -9.77
C ASN A 168 5.16 -16.69 -8.30
N ALA A 169 4.14 -16.49 -7.46
CA ALA A 169 4.14 -16.94 -6.07
C ALA A 169 4.12 -18.47 -5.93
N VAL A 170 3.38 -19.17 -6.79
CA VAL A 170 3.37 -20.64 -6.84
C VAL A 170 4.75 -21.14 -7.25
N VAL A 171 5.35 -20.57 -8.30
CA VAL A 171 6.69 -20.97 -8.76
C VAL A 171 7.76 -20.66 -7.72
N ALA A 172 7.75 -19.48 -7.09
CA ALA A 172 8.70 -19.14 -6.01
C ALA A 172 8.73 -20.19 -4.90
N ARG A 173 7.56 -20.76 -4.60
CA ARG A 173 7.36 -21.63 -3.45
C ARG A 173 7.63 -23.10 -3.77
N TYR A 174 7.29 -23.54 -4.98
CA TYR A 174 7.27 -24.97 -5.33
C TYR A 174 8.20 -25.34 -6.48
N PHE A 175 8.61 -24.38 -7.32
CA PHE A 175 9.32 -24.64 -8.58
C PHE A 175 10.49 -23.66 -8.81
N SER A 176 11.06 -23.10 -7.75
CA SER A 176 12.22 -22.20 -7.87
C SER A 176 13.42 -22.89 -8.51
N ASP A 177 13.62 -24.16 -8.14
CA ASP A 177 14.75 -24.96 -8.62
C ASP A 177 14.60 -25.26 -10.10
N ARG A 178 13.37 -25.51 -10.56
CA ARG A 178 13.07 -25.72 -11.98
C ARG A 178 13.31 -24.47 -12.83
N LEU A 179 12.96 -23.29 -12.32
CA LEU A 179 13.27 -22.02 -12.98
C LEU A 179 14.78 -21.79 -13.08
N LEU A 180 15.52 -22.13 -12.01
CA LEU A 180 16.99 -22.05 -12.01
C LEU A 180 17.59 -23.06 -13.01
N GLU A 181 17.17 -24.32 -12.99
CA GLU A 181 17.61 -25.35 -13.95
C GLU A 181 17.38 -24.90 -15.41
N ALA A 182 16.19 -24.37 -15.72
CA ALA A 182 15.89 -23.87 -17.07
C ALA A 182 16.78 -22.68 -17.46
N ALA A 183 17.06 -21.78 -16.51
CA ALA A 183 17.98 -20.67 -16.72
C ALA A 183 19.41 -21.17 -16.97
N GLN A 184 19.88 -22.12 -16.17
CA GLN A 184 21.21 -22.71 -16.31
C GLN A 184 21.36 -23.43 -17.65
N ALA A 185 20.41 -24.29 -17.99
CA ALA A 185 20.41 -25.02 -19.26
C ALA A 185 20.40 -24.09 -20.49
N SER A 186 19.77 -22.91 -20.38
CA SER A 186 19.63 -21.99 -21.51
C SER A 186 20.74 -20.93 -21.60
N LEU A 187 21.36 -20.56 -20.48
CA LEU A 187 22.28 -19.42 -20.36
C LEU A 187 23.70 -19.78 -19.90
N GLU A 188 23.91 -20.93 -19.25
CA GLU A 188 25.26 -21.37 -18.86
C GLU A 188 26.02 -21.95 -20.07
N HIS A 189 26.42 -21.06 -20.97
CA HIS A 189 27.46 -21.37 -21.93
C HIS A 189 28.80 -20.82 -21.37
N PRO A 190 29.85 -21.65 -21.19
CA PRO A 190 31.07 -21.26 -20.48
C PRO A 190 31.79 -20.01 -21.01
N ARG A 191 31.49 -19.60 -22.24
CA ARG A 191 32.11 -18.45 -22.92
C ARG A 191 31.32 -17.15 -22.78
N ASP A 192 30.09 -17.22 -22.31
CA ASP A 192 29.15 -16.11 -22.44
C ASP A 192 29.23 -15.14 -21.26
N GLY A 193 29.97 -15.46 -20.19
CA GLY A 193 30.14 -14.57 -19.04
C GLY A 193 28.83 -14.14 -18.37
N LEU A 194 27.76 -14.92 -18.59
CA LEU A 194 26.49 -14.76 -17.91
C LEU A 194 26.57 -15.43 -16.54
N GLU A 195 26.20 -14.69 -15.51
CA GLU A 195 26.10 -15.18 -14.14
C GLU A 195 24.63 -15.20 -13.73
N LEU A 196 24.18 -16.30 -13.16
CA LEU A 196 22.85 -16.43 -12.60
C LEU A 196 22.91 -16.27 -11.08
N ARG A 197 22.10 -15.37 -10.53
CA ARG A 197 21.91 -15.27 -9.08
C ARG A 197 20.46 -15.55 -8.75
N HIS A 198 20.25 -16.52 -7.87
CA HIS A 198 18.94 -16.83 -7.34
C HIS A 198 18.96 -16.68 -5.82
N GLN A 199 17.98 -15.95 -5.28
CA GLN A 199 17.79 -15.84 -3.84
C GLN A 199 16.81 -16.92 -3.38
N PRO A 200 17.08 -17.64 -2.28
CA PRO A 200 16.14 -18.61 -1.74
C PRO A 200 14.75 -17.99 -1.53
N LYS A 201 13.71 -18.65 -2.04
CA LYS A 201 12.30 -18.21 -2.00
C LYS A 201 11.96 -16.97 -2.84
N SER A 202 12.89 -16.47 -3.65
CA SER A 202 12.59 -15.44 -4.64
C SER A 202 11.90 -16.06 -5.86
N PRO A 203 10.81 -15.44 -6.38
CA PRO A 203 10.18 -15.85 -7.64
C PRO A 203 10.99 -15.43 -8.88
N VAL A 204 12.19 -14.89 -8.67
CA VAL A 204 12.98 -14.22 -9.69
C VAL A 204 14.42 -14.75 -9.68
N VAL A 205 14.92 -15.08 -10.87
CA VAL A 205 16.34 -15.30 -11.15
C VAL A 205 16.92 -14.01 -11.73
N GLU A 206 18.00 -13.52 -11.15
CA GLU A 206 18.76 -12.39 -11.66
C GLU A 206 19.77 -12.90 -12.68
N VAL A 207 19.70 -12.39 -13.90
CA VAL A 207 20.67 -12.66 -14.97
C VAL A 207 21.64 -11.50 -15.04
N ARG A 208 22.92 -11.78 -14.89
CA ARG A 208 24.01 -10.79 -14.93
C ARG A 208 24.95 -11.06 -16.09
N TYR A 209 25.49 -10.00 -16.69
CA TYR A 209 26.55 -10.08 -17.68
C TYR A 209 27.67 -9.15 -17.24
N ARG A 210 28.90 -9.68 -17.10
CA ARG A 210 30.08 -8.91 -16.67
C ARG A 210 29.83 -8.08 -15.42
N GLY A 211 29.17 -8.69 -14.43
CA GLY A 211 28.87 -8.06 -13.15
C GLY A 211 27.68 -7.09 -13.14
N SER A 212 27.03 -6.79 -14.27
CA SER A 212 25.84 -5.93 -14.34
C SER A 212 24.56 -6.75 -14.51
N ASN A 213 23.47 -6.38 -13.85
CA ASN A 213 22.18 -7.05 -14.06
C ASN A 213 21.66 -6.73 -15.48
N VAL A 214 21.22 -7.74 -16.22
CA VAL A 214 20.65 -7.60 -17.56
C VAL A 214 19.15 -7.84 -17.56
N ALA A 215 18.70 -8.79 -16.73
CA ALA A 215 17.28 -9.09 -16.58
C ALA A 215 16.93 -9.68 -15.22
N PHE A 216 15.68 -9.47 -14.82
CA PHE A 216 14.99 -10.15 -13.74
C PHE A 216 13.98 -11.10 -14.35
N VAL A 217 14.22 -12.40 -14.25
CA VAL A 217 13.43 -13.44 -14.90
C VAL A 217 12.52 -14.11 -13.88
N SER A 218 11.22 -14.08 -14.14
CA SER A 218 10.19 -14.83 -13.41
C SER A 218 9.61 -15.91 -14.31
N ALA A 219 8.80 -16.81 -13.74
CA ALA A 219 8.21 -17.93 -14.49
C ALA A 219 7.56 -17.50 -15.82
N ALA A 220 6.75 -16.43 -15.79
CA ALA A 220 5.94 -16.01 -16.92
C ALA A 220 6.51 -14.83 -17.73
N GLY A 221 7.74 -14.41 -17.46
CA GLY A 221 8.30 -13.27 -18.16
C GLY A 221 9.54 -12.71 -17.50
N TRP A 222 10.19 -11.80 -18.21
CA TRP A 222 11.38 -11.11 -17.77
C TRP A 222 11.20 -9.60 -17.85
N THR A 223 11.99 -8.88 -17.07
CA THR A 223 12.05 -7.41 -17.10
C THR A 223 13.50 -6.96 -17.07
N SER A 224 13.87 -6.00 -17.92
CA SER A 224 15.18 -5.34 -17.80
C SER A 224 15.24 -4.56 -16.49
N PRO A 225 16.43 -4.31 -15.92
CA PRO A 225 16.55 -3.50 -14.71
C PRO A 225 15.92 -2.11 -14.84
N SER A 226 15.99 -1.48 -16.02
CA SER A 226 15.33 -0.20 -16.31
C SER A 226 13.80 -0.29 -16.45
N ASN A 227 13.21 -1.49 -16.54
CA ASN A 227 11.81 -1.74 -16.93
C ASN A 227 11.40 -1.12 -18.27
N GLU A 228 12.37 -0.82 -19.13
CA GLU A 228 12.10 -0.31 -20.49
C GLU A 228 11.79 -1.44 -21.46
N ARG A 229 12.32 -2.63 -21.18
CA ARG A 229 12.06 -3.85 -21.95
C ARG A 229 11.53 -4.93 -21.03
N SER A 230 10.59 -5.68 -21.54
CA SER A 230 10.02 -6.85 -20.87
C SER A 230 9.53 -7.81 -21.93
N GLY A 231 9.74 -9.09 -21.70
CA GLY A 231 9.16 -10.16 -22.51
C GLY A 231 8.25 -11.03 -21.67
N VAL A 232 7.31 -11.68 -22.34
CA VAL A 232 6.40 -12.67 -21.74
C VAL A 232 6.73 -14.01 -22.39
N GLY A 233 6.84 -15.06 -21.58
CA GLY A 233 7.19 -16.38 -22.05
C GLY A 233 7.17 -17.39 -20.90
N ASN A 234 7.27 -18.67 -21.22
CA ASN A 234 7.38 -19.71 -20.19
C ASN A 234 8.85 -19.97 -19.86
N PHE A 235 9.37 -19.30 -18.84
CA PHE A 235 10.76 -19.46 -18.39
C PHE A 235 10.97 -20.71 -17.53
N LEU A 236 9.96 -21.58 -17.38
CA LEU A 236 10.15 -22.91 -16.79
C LEU A 236 10.62 -23.95 -17.81
N THR A 237 10.58 -23.62 -19.10
CA THR A 237 11.12 -24.44 -20.19
C THR A 237 12.29 -23.73 -20.85
N THR A 238 13.15 -24.50 -21.51
CA THR A 238 14.09 -23.94 -22.50
C THR A 238 13.31 -23.44 -23.73
N GLY A 239 13.89 -22.55 -24.53
CA GLY A 239 13.26 -22.02 -25.74
C GLY A 239 13.68 -20.60 -26.13
N THR A 240 13.05 -20.07 -27.18
CA THR A 240 13.36 -18.76 -27.79
C THR A 240 13.24 -17.58 -26.82
N GLN A 241 12.39 -17.68 -25.79
CA GLN A 241 12.28 -16.68 -24.74
C GLN A 241 13.59 -16.46 -23.97
N TRP A 242 14.47 -17.47 -23.89
CA TRP A 242 15.81 -17.33 -23.31
C TRP A 242 16.83 -16.75 -24.29
N GLU A 243 16.63 -16.93 -25.60
CA GLU A 243 17.47 -16.32 -26.63
C GLU A 243 17.26 -14.81 -26.69
N GLU A 244 16.03 -14.33 -26.52
CA GLU A 244 15.74 -12.89 -26.38
C GLU A 244 16.58 -12.25 -25.26
N LEU A 245 16.79 -12.98 -24.16
CA LEU A 245 17.63 -12.53 -23.04
C LEU A 245 19.12 -12.53 -23.39
N ARG A 246 19.60 -13.48 -24.19
CA ARG A 246 21.00 -13.49 -24.68
C ARG A 246 21.24 -12.30 -25.61
N VAL A 247 20.32 -12.05 -26.54
CA VAL A 247 20.36 -10.89 -27.43
C VAL A 247 20.32 -9.59 -26.62
N LEU A 248 19.51 -9.52 -25.57
CA LEU A 248 19.48 -8.37 -24.66
C LEU A 248 20.82 -8.16 -23.93
N ALA A 249 21.53 -9.23 -23.58
CA ALA A 249 22.88 -9.18 -23.00
C ALA A 249 23.97 -8.80 -24.02
N GLY A 250 23.61 -8.60 -25.30
CA GLY A 250 24.55 -8.30 -26.38
C GLY A 250 25.37 -9.52 -26.82
N LEU A 251 24.87 -10.73 -26.55
CA LEU A 251 25.45 -11.98 -27.02
C LEU A 251 24.86 -12.35 -28.37
N GLU A 252 25.68 -12.93 -29.23
CA GLU A 252 25.20 -13.53 -30.48
C GLU A 252 24.24 -14.70 -30.15
N PRO A 253 23.18 -14.89 -30.97
CA PRO A 253 22.31 -16.05 -30.83
C PRO A 253 23.14 -17.34 -30.86
N ALA A 254 22.77 -18.33 -30.06
CA ALA A 254 23.44 -19.63 -30.12
C ALA A 254 23.26 -20.20 -31.54
N GLU A 255 24.35 -20.46 -32.23
CA GLU A 255 24.34 -21.08 -33.56
C GLU A 255 23.61 -22.44 -33.47
N GLY A 256 22.35 -22.49 -33.94
CA GLY A 256 21.54 -23.72 -33.92
C GLY A 256 20.03 -23.55 -33.73
N LEU A 257 19.54 -22.38 -33.31
CA LEU A 257 18.10 -22.09 -33.20
C LEU A 257 17.78 -20.75 -33.90
N ALA A 258 17.33 -20.81 -35.15
CA ALA A 258 16.93 -19.63 -35.90
C ALA A 258 15.40 -19.61 -36.10
N THR A 259 14.75 -18.54 -35.63
CA THR A 259 13.53 -18.02 -36.27
C THR A 259 13.64 -16.49 -36.42
N ASP A 260 13.37 -16.03 -37.65
CA ASP A 260 13.51 -14.65 -38.13
C ASP A 260 12.51 -13.67 -37.48
N THR A 261 12.99 -12.56 -36.92
CA THR A 261 12.68 -11.16 -37.33
C THR A 261 13.07 -10.12 -36.27
N ALA A 262 13.89 -9.10 -36.65
CA ALA A 262 13.63 -7.66 -36.44
C ALA A 262 14.86 -6.76 -36.75
N PRO A 263 14.68 -5.48 -37.18
CA PRO A 263 15.76 -4.55 -37.51
C PRO A 263 16.14 -3.54 -36.39
N LYS A 264 17.25 -2.85 -36.62
CA LYS A 264 18.15 -2.11 -35.70
C LYS A 264 18.12 -0.59 -35.94
N GLY A 265 18.42 0.22 -34.92
CA GLY A 265 18.65 1.67 -35.05
C GLY A 265 19.48 2.29 -33.91
N GLU A 266 20.57 2.98 -34.29
CA GLU A 266 21.53 3.79 -33.50
C GLU A 266 20.93 5.16 -33.06
N ALA A 267 21.50 6.07 -32.26
CA ALA A 267 22.89 6.43 -31.96
C ALA A 267 23.05 7.32 -30.70
N ALA A 268 24.26 7.27 -30.12
CA ALA A 268 25.14 8.29 -29.53
C ALA A 268 24.66 9.47 -28.64
N ALA A 269 25.44 9.68 -27.57
CA ALA A 269 25.32 10.76 -26.58
C ALA A 269 26.58 11.67 -26.55
N SER A 270 26.45 12.84 -25.92
CA SER A 270 27.57 13.70 -25.48
C SER A 270 27.29 14.31 -24.09
N ALA A 271 28.35 14.60 -23.33
CA ALA A 271 28.38 14.89 -21.88
C ALA A 271 28.90 16.34 -21.55
N PRO A 272 29.16 16.76 -20.28
CA PRO A 272 28.22 17.59 -19.51
C PRO A 272 28.82 18.88 -18.87
N LYS A 273 27.95 19.72 -18.26
CA LYS A 273 28.29 20.72 -17.23
C LYS A 273 27.48 20.43 -15.96
N ALA A 274 28.07 20.69 -14.78
CA ALA A 274 27.52 20.38 -13.46
C ALA A 274 26.15 21.05 -13.20
N ARG A 275 25.08 20.33 -13.56
CA ARG A 275 23.71 20.56 -13.14
C ARG A 275 23.37 19.49 -12.09
N ARG A 276 22.51 19.83 -11.12
CA ARG A 276 21.77 18.83 -10.32
C ARG A 276 21.31 17.75 -11.30
N PRO A 277 21.70 16.48 -11.13
CA PRO A 277 21.28 15.46 -12.08
C PRO A 277 19.76 15.40 -11.96
N PRO A 278 18.99 15.79 -13.01
CA PRO A 278 17.62 15.31 -13.07
C PRO A 278 17.71 13.79 -12.91
N ILE A 279 16.79 13.18 -12.16
CA ILE A 279 16.61 11.74 -12.25
C ILE A 279 16.25 11.47 -13.71
N ARG A 280 17.26 11.15 -14.53
CA ARG A 280 17.04 10.64 -15.87
C ARG A 280 16.30 9.32 -15.70
N ASP A 281 15.45 8.96 -16.65
CA ASP A 281 14.81 7.65 -16.73
C ASP A 281 15.82 6.51 -17.00
N GLY A 282 17.04 6.62 -16.46
CA GLY A 282 18.11 5.64 -16.61
C GLY A 282 17.90 4.42 -15.73
N VAL A 283 18.93 3.56 -15.71
CA VAL A 283 18.91 2.30 -14.97
C VAL A 283 18.84 2.56 -13.47
N GLY A 284 17.92 1.89 -12.81
CA GLY A 284 17.75 1.97 -11.36
C GLY A 284 16.88 0.84 -10.84
N PHE A 285 16.95 0.59 -9.54
CA PHE A 285 16.31 -0.55 -8.91
C PHE A 285 15.02 -0.15 -8.22
N ASN A 286 14.03 -1.04 -8.29
CA ASN A 286 12.83 -0.92 -7.46
C ASN A 286 13.06 -1.67 -6.15
N HIS A 287 13.01 -0.95 -5.05
CA HIS A 287 13.01 -1.50 -3.71
C HIS A 287 11.57 -1.65 -3.22
N TYR A 288 11.22 -2.88 -2.82
CA TYR A 288 9.90 -3.23 -2.25
C TYR A 288 9.95 -3.42 -0.73
N ASP A 289 11.16 -3.49 -0.17
CA ASP A 289 11.45 -3.45 1.27
C ASP A 289 12.71 -2.58 1.47
N PHE A 290 12.94 -2.12 2.69
CA PHE A 290 14.09 -1.29 3.04
C PHE A 290 15.40 -2.05 2.74
N PRO A 291 16.33 -1.47 1.97
CA PRO A 291 17.58 -2.14 1.60
C PRO A 291 18.61 -2.21 2.74
N PHE A 292 18.22 -1.81 3.96
CA PHE A 292 19.05 -1.84 5.15
C PHE A 292 18.16 -2.00 6.40
N ASP A 293 18.70 -2.63 7.44
CA ASP A 293 18.00 -2.85 8.70
C ASP A 293 17.81 -1.56 9.48
N LEU A 294 16.61 -1.01 9.38
CA LEU A 294 16.14 0.06 10.25
C LEU A 294 15.81 -0.49 11.64
N SER A 295 15.96 0.34 12.68
CA SER A 295 15.43 0.02 14.00
C SER A 295 13.91 -0.25 13.92
N THR A 296 13.41 -1.16 14.75
CA THR A 296 12.00 -1.58 14.72
C THR A 296 11.04 -0.40 14.85
N GLU A 297 11.36 0.57 15.72
CA GLU A 297 10.55 1.78 15.89
C GLU A 297 10.46 2.61 14.60
N VAL A 298 11.57 2.80 13.89
CA VAL A 298 11.60 3.55 12.62
C VAL A 298 10.86 2.80 11.52
N ARG A 299 11.06 1.48 11.41
CA ARG A 299 10.36 0.63 10.44
C ARG A 299 8.84 0.69 10.66
N ASP A 300 8.38 0.49 11.90
CA ASP A 300 6.96 0.54 12.26
C ASP A 300 6.33 1.89 11.92
N LEU A 301 7.03 3.00 12.20
CA LEU A 301 6.58 4.35 11.86
C LEU A 301 6.46 4.54 10.34
N ALA A 302 7.45 4.07 9.58
CA ALA A 302 7.46 4.21 8.12
C ALA A 302 6.39 3.34 7.44
N GLU A 303 6.19 2.09 7.88
CA GLU A 303 5.13 1.21 7.39
C GLU A 303 3.74 1.76 7.75
N SER A 304 3.56 2.28 8.97
CA SER A 304 2.32 2.95 9.37
C SER A 304 2.03 4.18 8.49
N ALA A 305 3.06 4.98 8.20
CA ALA A 305 2.97 6.13 7.31
C ALA A 305 2.63 5.71 5.87
N SER A 306 3.27 4.66 5.35
CA SER A 306 2.98 4.04 4.06
C SER A 306 1.50 3.65 3.94
N ALA A 307 0.99 2.89 4.91
CA ALA A 307 -0.40 2.47 4.94
C ALA A 307 -1.37 3.68 5.02
N LYS A 308 -0.98 4.72 5.78
CA LYS A 308 -1.75 5.97 5.89
C LYS A 308 -1.80 6.75 4.57
N ILE A 309 -0.70 6.81 3.82
CA ILE A 309 -0.66 7.45 2.49
C ILE A 309 -1.62 6.73 1.54
N ARG A 310 -1.60 5.39 1.52
CA ARG A 310 -2.47 4.59 0.63
C ARG A 310 -3.96 4.82 0.90
N THR A 311 -4.34 4.93 2.17
CA THR A 311 -5.76 4.90 2.58
C THR A 311 -6.34 6.25 2.96
N GLY A 312 -5.50 7.20 3.38
CA GLY A 312 -5.88 8.45 4.04
C GLY A 312 -5.41 9.70 3.33
N ARG A 313 -4.68 9.59 2.22
CA ARG A 313 -4.20 10.75 1.48
C ARG A 313 -5.38 11.58 0.95
N SER A 314 -5.29 12.88 1.20
CA SER A 314 -6.34 13.83 0.91
C SER A 314 -5.84 15.19 0.45
N LEU A 315 -4.52 15.43 0.48
CA LEU A 315 -3.89 16.64 -0.04
C LEU A 315 -2.84 16.32 -1.11
N ALA A 316 -2.61 17.26 -2.02
CA ALA A 316 -1.51 17.28 -2.97
C ALA A 316 -1.00 18.71 -3.18
N PHE A 317 0.32 18.86 -3.33
CA PHE A 317 0.95 20.16 -3.56
C PHE A 317 1.28 20.30 -5.04
N GLY A 318 0.95 21.46 -5.63
CA GLY A 318 1.30 21.81 -7.00
C GLY A 318 2.71 22.39 -7.16
N HIS A 319 3.39 22.67 -6.05
CA HIS A 319 4.76 23.17 -6.02
C HIS A 319 5.65 22.22 -5.22
N ALA A 320 6.97 22.29 -5.45
CA ALA A 320 7.92 21.51 -4.69
C ALA A 320 7.88 21.93 -3.21
N VAL A 321 7.95 20.95 -2.31
CA VAL A 321 7.94 21.17 -0.85
C VAL A 321 9.29 20.78 -0.30
N HIS A 322 9.95 21.71 0.37
CA HIS A 322 11.21 21.51 1.05
C HIS A 322 11.02 21.61 2.55
N MET A 323 11.57 20.65 3.27
CA MET A 323 11.52 20.61 4.72
C MET A 323 12.92 20.46 5.26
N ARG A 324 13.22 21.21 6.32
CA ARG A 324 14.42 21.05 7.12
C ARG A 324 14.06 20.37 8.44
N GLY A 325 14.68 19.23 8.72
CA GLY A 325 14.55 18.54 9.99
C GLY A 325 15.47 19.14 11.07
N ALA A 326 15.12 18.95 12.34
CA ALA A 326 15.91 19.45 13.47
C ALA A 326 17.33 18.84 13.56
N SER A 327 17.52 17.62 13.06
CA SER A 327 18.82 16.92 13.02
C SER A 327 19.69 17.29 11.81
N GLY A 328 19.36 18.38 11.10
CA GLY A 328 20.19 18.91 10.02
C GLY A 328 20.01 18.24 8.66
N PHE A 329 19.11 17.26 8.55
CA PHE A 329 18.71 16.71 7.25
C PHE A 329 17.69 17.62 6.54
N GLU A 330 17.63 17.49 5.22
CA GLU A 330 16.65 18.16 4.37
C GLU A 330 15.92 17.14 3.49
N LEU A 331 14.63 17.36 3.28
CA LEU A 331 13.80 16.59 2.36
C LEU A 331 13.16 17.53 1.37
N THR A 332 13.21 17.19 0.09
CA THR A 332 12.49 17.92 -0.96
C THR A 332 11.59 16.96 -1.73
N PHE A 333 10.29 17.23 -1.74
CA PHE A 333 9.31 16.57 -2.59
C PHE A 333 9.04 17.40 -3.83
N ALA A 334 9.18 16.81 -5.01
CA ALA A 334 8.60 17.38 -6.22
C ALA A 334 7.06 17.25 -6.18
N PRO A 335 6.33 18.06 -6.99
CA PRO A 335 4.91 17.80 -7.24
C PRO A 335 4.70 16.35 -7.73
N ILE A 336 3.56 15.76 -7.39
CA ILE A 336 3.20 14.42 -7.87
C ILE A 336 3.12 14.47 -9.40
N ALA A 337 3.90 13.61 -10.05
CA ALA A 337 3.83 13.37 -11.48
C ALA A 337 3.25 11.99 -11.74
N ALA A 338 2.78 11.73 -12.96
CA ALA A 338 2.26 10.42 -13.35
C ALA A 338 2.99 9.89 -14.60
N PRO A 339 4.31 9.70 -14.55
CA PRO A 339 5.03 9.10 -15.67
C PRO A 339 4.39 7.74 -15.99
N ARG A 340 4.00 7.56 -17.26
CA ARG A 340 3.35 6.32 -17.73
C ARG A 340 2.07 5.95 -16.93
N GLY A 341 1.35 6.95 -16.44
CA GLY A 341 0.11 6.78 -15.69
C GLY A 341 0.30 6.24 -14.26
N ARG A 342 1.52 6.26 -13.73
CA ARG A 342 1.83 5.82 -12.36
C ARG A 342 2.18 7.04 -11.50
N PRO A 343 1.29 7.42 -10.57
CA PRO A 343 1.57 8.51 -9.65
C PRO A 343 2.86 8.24 -8.84
N GLU A 344 3.83 9.14 -8.99
CA GLU A 344 5.15 9.09 -8.40
C GLU A 344 5.50 10.46 -7.79
N VAL A 345 6.28 10.44 -6.71
CA VAL A 345 6.86 11.62 -6.08
C VAL A 345 8.36 11.48 -6.11
N GLU A 346 9.03 12.39 -6.80
CA GLU A 346 10.48 12.52 -6.70
C GLU A 346 10.83 13.14 -5.35
N VAL A 347 11.79 12.50 -4.68
CA VAL A 347 12.28 12.87 -3.36
C VAL A 347 13.79 13.10 -3.46
N VAL A 348 14.25 14.21 -2.92
CA VAL A 348 15.67 14.46 -2.66
C VAL A 348 15.87 14.55 -1.16
N PHE A 349 16.60 13.59 -0.62
CA PHE A 349 17.04 13.57 0.77
C PHE A 349 18.48 14.08 0.84
N VAL A 350 18.76 15.05 1.71
CA VAL A 350 20.11 15.58 1.92
C VAL A 350 20.47 15.44 3.38
N GLU A 351 21.63 14.85 3.66
CA GLU A 351 22.19 14.75 4.99
C GLU A 351 23.71 14.83 4.89
N GLU A 352 24.35 15.57 5.80
CA GLU A 352 25.82 15.74 5.82
C GLU A 352 26.37 16.21 4.44
N ALA A 353 25.65 17.12 3.79
CA ALA A 353 25.94 17.65 2.45
C ALA A 353 25.90 16.63 1.30
N VAL A 354 25.48 15.38 1.54
CA VAL A 354 25.29 14.37 0.49
C VAL A 354 23.81 14.26 0.14
N ALA A 355 23.51 14.32 -1.15
CA ALA A 355 22.15 14.24 -1.67
C ALA A 355 21.86 12.85 -2.27
N GLN A 356 20.79 12.23 -1.79
CA GLN A 356 20.23 11.00 -2.34
C GLN A 356 18.88 11.31 -2.98
N ALA A 357 18.75 11.04 -4.28
CA ALA A 357 17.51 11.21 -5.03
C ALA A 357 16.85 9.84 -5.26
N PHE A 358 15.52 9.79 -5.14
CA PHE A 358 14.73 8.58 -5.38
C PHE A 358 13.28 8.94 -5.71
N ARG A 359 12.51 7.99 -6.27
CA ARG A 359 11.10 8.18 -6.65
C ARG A 359 10.22 7.22 -5.85
N MET A 360 9.22 7.75 -5.16
CA MET A 360 8.26 6.96 -4.38
C MET A 360 6.96 6.76 -5.18
N ARG A 361 6.53 5.50 -5.34
CA ARG A 361 5.29 5.15 -6.05
C ARG A 361 4.08 5.21 -5.12
N VAL A 362 3.36 6.33 -5.16
CA VAL A 362 2.25 6.60 -4.23
C VAL A 362 0.95 5.86 -4.56
N SER A 363 0.88 5.16 -5.71
CA SER A 363 -0.25 4.31 -6.12
C SER A 363 -0.06 2.82 -5.85
N ALA A 364 1.08 2.40 -5.31
CA ALA A 364 1.39 1.00 -5.08
C ALA A 364 0.58 0.39 -3.91
N ILE A 365 0.44 -0.94 -3.92
CA ILE A 365 -0.40 -1.70 -2.97
C ILE A 365 0.43 -2.30 -1.80
N GLY A 366 1.76 -2.29 -1.87
CA GLY A 366 2.64 -2.80 -0.80
C GLY A 366 2.95 -1.77 0.28
N ASP A 367 3.33 -2.26 1.46
CA ASP A 367 4.00 -1.48 2.50
C ASP A 367 5.39 -2.08 2.72
N PRO A 368 6.46 -1.26 2.76
CA PRO A 368 6.45 0.18 2.46
C PRO A 368 6.10 0.48 0.99
N LEU A 369 5.62 1.71 0.71
CA LEU A 369 5.37 2.17 -0.67
C LEU A 369 6.69 2.08 -1.47
N PRO A 370 6.76 1.30 -2.55
CA PRO A 370 7.99 1.01 -3.25
C PRO A 370 8.69 2.28 -3.72
N VAL A 371 10.02 2.24 -3.63
CA VAL A 371 10.90 3.31 -4.12
C VAL A 371 11.72 2.81 -5.28
N TRP A 372 11.82 3.62 -6.32
CA TRP A 372 12.82 3.48 -7.36
C TRP A 372 14.02 4.37 -7.01
N ALA A 373 15.22 3.82 -7.02
CA ALA A 373 16.46 4.55 -6.81
C ALA A 373 17.44 4.31 -7.98
N PRO A 374 18.23 5.32 -8.40
CA PRO A 374 19.25 5.13 -9.44
C PRO A 374 20.26 4.03 -9.05
N GLU A 375 20.75 3.26 -10.03
CA GLU A 375 21.68 2.13 -9.81
C GLU A 375 22.98 2.55 -9.11
N ALA A 376 23.43 3.78 -9.32
CA ALA A 376 24.61 4.35 -8.66
C ALA A 376 24.43 4.58 -7.14
N THR A 377 23.29 4.21 -6.55
CA THR A 377 23.05 4.33 -5.11
C THR A 377 23.81 3.23 -4.36
N THR A 378 25.06 3.49 -4.01
CA THR A 378 25.92 2.57 -3.24
C THR A 378 25.61 2.60 -1.74
N GLU A 379 24.95 3.64 -1.24
CA GLU A 379 24.67 3.86 0.19
C GLU A 379 23.25 3.41 0.56
N HIS A 380 23.03 2.10 0.61
CA HIS A 380 21.72 1.51 0.95
C HIS A 380 21.18 1.96 2.31
N GLU A 381 22.04 2.20 3.30
CA GLU A 381 21.63 2.72 4.61
C GLU A 381 21.00 4.12 4.51
N ARG A 382 21.65 5.02 3.77
CA ARG A 382 21.15 6.38 3.53
C ARG A 382 19.84 6.36 2.74
N LEU A 383 19.73 5.47 1.74
CA LEU A 383 18.48 5.26 1.01
C LEU A 383 17.36 4.76 1.93
N ALA A 384 17.61 3.75 2.77
CA ALA A 384 16.61 3.21 3.70
C ALA A 384 16.11 4.28 4.68
N ARG A 385 17.03 5.04 5.28
CA ARG A 385 16.67 6.11 6.22
C ARG A 385 15.96 7.28 5.54
N GLY A 386 16.46 7.74 4.39
CA GLY A 386 15.84 8.79 3.60
C GLY A 386 14.43 8.41 3.14
N TRP A 387 14.22 7.16 2.74
CA TRP A 387 12.91 6.62 2.36
C TRP A 387 11.96 6.55 3.56
N ALA A 388 12.39 6.05 4.72
CA ALA A 388 11.59 6.03 5.93
C ALA A 388 11.14 7.44 6.37
N LEU A 389 12.08 8.39 6.39
CA LEU A 389 11.80 9.80 6.66
C LEU A 389 10.81 10.40 5.65
N ALA A 390 11.00 10.11 4.36
CA ALA A 390 10.12 10.59 3.30
C ALA A 390 8.69 10.06 3.45
N LEU A 391 8.50 8.78 3.79
CA LEU A 391 7.18 8.21 4.05
C LEU A 391 6.47 8.94 5.18
N VAL A 392 7.16 9.13 6.31
CA VAL A 392 6.59 9.79 7.50
C VAL A 392 6.26 11.25 7.18
N ALA A 393 7.20 12.02 6.63
CA ALA A 393 6.98 13.42 6.27
C ALA A 393 5.82 13.57 5.28
N PHE A 394 5.80 12.74 4.24
CA PHE A 394 4.76 12.79 3.21
C PHE A 394 3.38 12.43 3.77
N ALA A 395 3.30 11.44 4.67
CA ALA A 395 2.06 11.07 5.35
C ALA A 395 1.54 12.19 6.27
N GLU A 396 2.41 12.86 7.02
CA GLU A 396 2.03 14.00 7.85
C GLU A 396 1.57 15.20 6.99
N LEU A 397 2.26 15.44 5.88
CA LEU A 397 1.97 16.54 4.97
C LEU A 397 0.67 16.34 4.19
N THR A 398 0.35 15.10 3.81
CA THR A 398 -0.75 14.81 2.86
C THR A 398 -1.97 14.12 3.46
N CYS A 399 -1.88 13.67 4.72
CA CYS A 399 -2.95 12.97 5.44
C CYS A 399 -3.30 13.70 6.76
N PRO A 400 -3.84 14.92 6.70
CA PRO A 400 -4.20 15.69 7.89
C PRO A 400 -5.21 14.93 8.76
N PRO A 401 -5.05 14.94 10.09
CA PRO A 401 -5.92 14.20 11.02
C PRO A 401 -7.38 14.68 11.01
N THR A 402 -7.62 15.93 10.57
CA THR A 402 -8.89 16.64 10.72
C THR A 402 -9.99 16.16 9.77
N LEU A 403 -9.64 15.56 8.62
CA LEU A 403 -10.66 15.04 7.70
C LEU A 403 -11.29 13.72 8.19
N ASP A 404 -10.62 13.02 9.10
CA ASP A 404 -11.13 11.78 9.67
C ASP A 404 -12.25 12.04 10.70
N HIS A 405 -12.29 13.21 11.34
CA HIS A 405 -13.37 13.58 12.25
C HIS A 405 -14.69 13.93 11.55
N LEU A 406 -14.65 14.23 10.24
CA LEU A 406 -15.86 14.34 9.43
C LEU A 406 -16.43 12.97 9.05
N ARG A 407 -15.82 11.84 9.45
CA ARG A 407 -16.21 10.50 8.97
C ARG A 407 -17.51 9.96 9.54
N ALA A 408 -18.03 10.42 10.68
CA ALA A 408 -19.36 10.04 11.13
C ALA A 408 -19.75 10.81 12.41
N SER A 409 -20.65 11.77 12.28
CA SER A 409 -21.83 11.72 13.15
C SER A 409 -23.00 11.37 12.25
N PRO A 410 -23.63 10.20 12.38
CA PRO A 410 -24.92 10.00 11.75
C PRO A 410 -25.84 11.12 12.24
N CYS A 411 -26.47 11.83 11.33
CA CYS A 411 -27.52 12.78 11.65
C CYS A 411 -28.68 12.00 12.28
N THR A 412 -28.63 11.78 13.59
CA THR A 412 -29.82 11.61 14.42
C THR A 412 -30.48 12.98 14.56
N SER A 413 -31.00 13.50 13.45
CA SER A 413 -31.98 14.58 13.44
C SER A 413 -33.35 13.94 13.65
N GLY A 414 -33.57 13.49 14.88
CA GLY A 414 -34.88 13.20 15.44
C GLY A 414 -35.11 14.17 16.61
N GLY A 415 -36.08 15.07 16.46
CA GLY A 415 -36.44 16.11 17.43
C GLY A 415 -35.87 17.47 17.03
N SER A 416 -36.63 18.56 16.85
CA SER A 416 -37.99 18.87 17.28
C SER A 416 -38.59 19.87 16.27
N ARG A 417 -39.83 19.61 15.85
CA ARG A 417 -40.68 20.62 15.22
C ARG A 417 -40.98 21.69 16.27
N GLN A 418 -40.43 22.88 16.13
CA GLN A 418 -41.05 24.09 16.66
C GLN A 418 -41.31 25.05 15.51
N ALA A 419 -42.58 25.08 15.13
CA ALA A 419 -43.17 26.09 14.29
C ALA A 419 -43.29 27.39 15.09
N SER A 420 -42.88 28.52 14.50
CA SER A 420 -43.33 29.90 14.73
C SER A 420 -42.65 30.73 13.63
N SER A 421 -43.33 31.12 12.56
CA SER A 421 -44.15 32.33 12.40
C SER A 421 -43.46 33.31 11.43
N THR A 422 -43.90 33.23 10.18
CA THR A 422 -44.31 34.34 9.30
C THR A 422 -43.70 35.74 9.53
N ALA A 423 -42.85 36.18 8.60
CA ALA A 423 -42.78 37.57 8.16
C ALA A 423 -42.14 37.65 6.73
N PRO A 424 -42.78 38.32 5.74
CA PRO A 424 -42.18 38.58 4.45
C PRO A 424 -41.51 39.96 4.45
N GLY A 425 -40.22 40.04 4.09
CA GLY A 425 -39.50 41.31 4.15
C GLY A 425 -38.21 41.35 3.35
N ARG A 426 -38.37 41.75 2.08
CA ARG A 426 -37.45 42.56 1.25
C ARG A 426 -36.01 42.07 0.96
N SER A 427 -35.76 41.99 -0.35
CA SER A 427 -34.51 42.21 -1.07
C SER A 427 -33.48 43.07 -0.34
N GLY A 428 -32.26 42.53 -0.27
CA GLY A 428 -31.06 43.23 0.15
C GLY A 428 -29.82 42.47 -0.32
N VAL A 429 -29.54 42.54 -1.62
CA VAL A 429 -28.25 42.14 -2.20
C VAL A 429 -27.20 43.12 -1.68
N SER A 430 -26.39 42.71 -0.70
CA SER A 430 -25.16 43.39 -0.29
C SER A 430 -24.25 42.35 0.38
N SER A 431 -23.23 41.86 -0.33
CA SER A 431 -21.88 42.42 -0.40
C SER A 431 -20.97 41.98 0.76
N ARG A 432 -19.92 41.25 0.36
CA ARG A 432 -18.56 41.20 0.94
C ARG A 432 -18.43 41.21 2.46
N THR A 433 -18.03 40.06 2.99
CA THR A 433 -16.90 39.99 3.94
C THR A 433 -16.17 38.65 3.74
N THR A 434 -15.18 38.67 2.85
CA THR A 434 -14.01 37.80 2.98
C THR A 434 -13.23 38.29 4.19
N ASP A 435 -13.50 37.71 5.36
CA ASP A 435 -12.60 37.80 6.51
C ASP A 435 -11.74 36.51 6.54
N PRO A 436 -10.55 36.52 5.92
CA PRO A 436 -9.67 35.36 5.87
C PRO A 436 -8.98 35.07 7.22
N GLU A 437 -9.03 35.96 8.21
CA GLU A 437 -8.28 35.80 9.45
C GLU A 437 -9.05 35.00 10.53
N ARG A 438 -10.38 35.00 10.48
CA ARG A 438 -11.19 34.37 11.54
C ARG A 438 -11.30 32.84 11.47
N ARG A 439 -10.71 32.18 10.47
CA ARG A 439 -10.84 30.72 10.26
C ARG A 439 -9.62 29.87 10.65
N MET A 440 -8.52 30.48 11.09
CA MET A 440 -7.31 29.73 11.53
C MET A 440 -7.08 29.70 13.05
N SER A 441 -7.97 30.30 13.84
CA SER A 441 -7.74 30.55 15.26
C SER A 441 -8.74 29.84 16.16
N ARG A 442 -8.56 28.52 16.34
CA ARG A 442 -8.83 27.73 17.57
C ARG A 442 -8.72 26.23 17.29
N GLU A 443 -7.52 25.78 16.92
CA GLU A 443 -7.18 24.38 17.19
C GLU A 443 -6.91 24.23 18.69
N PRO A 444 -7.35 23.14 19.34
CA PRO A 444 -7.09 22.90 20.76
C PRO A 444 -5.57 22.90 21.00
N SER A 445 -5.13 23.79 21.88
CA SER A 445 -3.78 24.30 22.17
C SER A 445 -2.73 23.28 22.67
N GLY A 446 -2.82 22.00 22.33
CA GLY A 446 -1.93 20.96 22.85
C GLY A 446 -1.11 20.17 21.82
N ARG A 447 -1.47 20.19 20.53
CA ARG A 447 -0.70 19.46 19.51
C ARG A 447 0.29 20.43 18.85
N ARG A 448 1.59 20.22 19.10
CA ARG A 448 2.66 20.87 18.35
C ARG A 448 2.42 20.66 16.86
N ARG A 449 2.44 21.74 16.09
CA ARG A 449 2.42 21.67 14.63
C ARG A 449 3.67 20.91 14.18
N THR A 450 3.48 19.89 13.35
CA THR A 450 4.60 19.11 12.80
C THR A 450 5.38 19.93 11.79
N PHE A 451 4.69 20.76 10.99
CA PHE A 451 5.30 21.65 10.01
C PHE A 451 5.06 23.12 10.33
N GLU A 452 6.12 23.92 10.30
CA GLU A 452 6.06 25.37 10.44
C GLU A 452 6.58 26.01 9.14
N PRO A 453 5.79 26.84 8.44
CA PRO A 453 6.26 27.49 7.23
C PRO A 453 7.35 28.51 7.55
N THR A 454 8.34 28.62 6.67
CA THR A 454 9.51 29.50 6.87
C THR A 454 9.66 30.50 5.72
N GLY A 455 10.30 31.64 5.99
CA GLY A 455 10.60 32.66 4.99
C GLY A 455 9.35 33.13 4.21
N GLU A 456 9.49 33.24 2.88
CA GLU A 456 8.42 33.68 1.98
C GLU A 456 7.22 32.71 1.92
N THR A 457 7.44 31.44 2.27
CA THR A 457 6.35 30.44 2.28
C THR A 457 5.25 30.81 3.25
N ALA A 458 5.57 31.41 4.40
CA ALA A 458 4.57 31.89 5.35
C ALA A 458 3.63 32.92 4.70
N ARG A 459 4.14 33.77 3.80
CA ARG A 459 3.35 34.76 3.05
C ARG A 459 2.55 34.09 1.93
N TRP A 460 3.17 33.20 1.17
CA TRP A 460 2.51 32.52 0.04
C TRP A 460 1.38 31.61 0.48
N LEU A 461 1.48 30.98 1.66
CA LEU A 461 0.42 30.09 2.15
C LEU A 461 -0.93 30.77 2.35
N ALA A 462 -0.98 32.09 2.52
CA ALA A 462 -2.24 32.84 2.54
C ALA A 462 -2.96 32.85 1.18
N SER A 463 -2.23 32.67 0.08
CA SER A 463 -2.74 32.69 -1.30
C SER A 463 -2.56 31.36 -2.03
N TYR A 464 -2.16 30.31 -1.32
CA TYR A 464 -1.89 28.99 -1.84
C TYR A 464 -2.98 28.02 -1.39
N VAL A 465 -3.62 27.34 -2.35
CA VAL A 465 -4.56 26.27 -2.06
C VAL A 465 -3.96 24.95 -2.52
N ALA A 466 -3.60 24.09 -1.56
CA ALA A 466 -3.25 22.72 -1.85
C ALA A 466 -4.45 22.00 -2.48
N GLY A 467 -4.18 21.12 -3.44
CA GLY A 467 -5.23 20.28 -3.99
C GLY A 467 -5.75 19.36 -2.90
N HIS A 468 -7.07 19.19 -2.81
CA HIS A 468 -7.67 18.45 -1.71
C HIS A 468 -9.00 17.80 -2.05
N ARG A 469 -9.32 16.75 -1.29
CA ARG A 469 -10.66 16.14 -1.30
C ARG A 469 -11.64 17.07 -0.61
N ARG A 470 -12.78 17.32 -1.26
CA ARG A 470 -13.89 18.10 -0.71
C ARG A 470 -15.15 17.25 -0.72
N LYS A 471 -15.93 17.30 0.37
CA LYS A 471 -17.26 16.71 0.39
C LYS A 471 -18.23 17.53 -0.44
N LEU A 472 -19.03 16.84 -1.25
CA LEU A 472 -20.16 17.41 -1.96
C LEU A 472 -21.43 17.35 -1.09
N GLN A 473 -22.47 18.07 -1.50
CA GLN A 473 -23.79 17.94 -0.89
C GLN A 473 -24.39 16.56 -1.21
N ALA A 474 -25.36 16.12 -0.42
CA ALA A 474 -26.04 14.86 -0.68
C ALA A 474 -26.69 14.88 -2.08
N GLY A 475 -26.49 13.81 -2.86
CA GLY A 475 -27.00 13.68 -4.22
C GLY A 475 -26.12 14.29 -5.31
N GLN A 476 -25.02 14.97 -4.96
CA GLN A 476 -24.04 15.46 -5.94
C GLN A 476 -22.93 14.43 -6.19
N GLU A 477 -22.45 14.39 -7.43
CA GLU A 477 -21.32 13.56 -7.86
C GLU A 477 -20.14 14.43 -8.31
N ALA A 478 -18.92 13.88 -8.23
CA ALA A 478 -17.76 14.53 -8.81
C ALA A 478 -17.95 14.69 -10.32
N SER A 479 -17.49 15.82 -10.87
CA SER A 479 -17.36 15.91 -12.32
C SER A 479 -16.34 14.88 -12.82
N ALA A 480 -16.50 14.42 -14.06
CA ALA A 480 -15.55 13.52 -14.71
C ALA A 480 -14.12 14.10 -14.72
N SER A 481 -13.99 15.42 -14.91
CA SER A 481 -12.70 16.12 -14.87
C SER A 481 -12.08 16.10 -13.47
N ALA A 482 -12.86 16.30 -12.40
CA ALA A 482 -12.36 16.22 -11.03
C ALA A 482 -11.92 14.79 -10.68
N ALA A 483 -12.69 13.78 -11.10
CA ALA A 483 -12.34 12.38 -10.92
C ALA A 483 -11.05 12.01 -11.68
N ALA A 484 -10.91 12.44 -12.94
CA ALA A 484 -9.71 12.22 -13.73
C ALA A 484 -8.49 12.91 -13.09
N ASN A 485 -8.62 14.17 -12.68
CA ASN A 485 -7.54 14.92 -12.02
C ASN A 485 -7.14 14.33 -10.66
N ALA A 486 -8.08 13.72 -9.93
CA ALA A 486 -7.77 12.99 -8.72
C ALA A 486 -6.99 11.71 -9.04
N ALA A 487 -7.42 10.97 -10.06
CA ALA A 487 -6.80 9.72 -10.48
C ALA A 487 -5.35 9.92 -10.97
N THR A 488 -5.06 11.01 -11.70
CA THR A 488 -3.70 11.31 -12.19
C THR A 488 -2.69 11.49 -11.06
N ILE A 489 -3.10 11.96 -9.89
CA ILE A 489 -2.22 12.06 -8.70
C ILE A 489 -2.37 10.88 -7.73
N GLY A 490 -3.18 9.89 -8.09
CA GLY A 490 -3.45 8.66 -7.31
C GLY A 490 -4.42 8.84 -6.15
N ILE A 491 -5.29 9.84 -6.17
CA ILE A 491 -6.34 10.03 -5.16
C ILE A 491 -7.60 9.29 -5.61
N ALA A 492 -8.03 8.32 -4.80
CA ALA A 492 -9.33 7.67 -4.97
C ALA A 492 -10.43 8.52 -4.31
N LEU A 493 -11.32 9.09 -5.12
CA LEU A 493 -12.52 9.77 -4.62
C LEU A 493 -13.57 8.74 -4.20
N ARG A 494 -14.27 9.02 -3.10
CA ARG A 494 -15.44 8.25 -2.68
C ARG A 494 -16.70 8.87 -3.28
N SER A 495 -17.81 8.13 -3.19
CA SER A 495 -19.13 8.70 -3.47
C SER A 495 -19.40 9.92 -2.58
N GLY A 496 -19.91 11.00 -3.18
CA GLY A 496 -20.15 12.28 -2.49
C GLY A 496 -18.89 13.10 -2.20
N GLU A 497 -17.76 12.81 -2.83
CA GLU A 497 -16.55 13.62 -2.78
C GLU A 497 -16.19 14.17 -4.16
N THR A 498 -15.49 15.29 -4.18
CA THR A 498 -14.86 15.88 -5.38
C THR A 498 -13.41 16.22 -5.09
N TRP A 499 -12.66 16.49 -6.16
CA TRP A 499 -11.28 16.96 -6.08
C TRP A 499 -11.20 18.44 -6.43
N VAL A 500 -10.52 19.19 -5.56
CA VAL A 500 -10.11 20.56 -5.84
C VAL A 500 -8.66 20.51 -6.28
N SER A 501 -8.36 20.91 -7.52
CA SER A 501 -6.98 20.97 -8.00
C SER A 501 -6.18 22.02 -7.24
N PRO A 502 -4.87 21.80 -7.02
CA PRO A 502 -4.00 22.83 -6.46
C PRO A 502 -4.06 24.09 -7.32
N HIS A 503 -4.15 25.25 -6.69
CA HIS A 503 -4.12 26.53 -7.38
C HIS A 503 -3.56 27.62 -6.46
N THR A 504 -3.05 28.67 -7.07
CA THR A 504 -2.41 29.76 -6.35
C THR A 504 -2.83 31.09 -6.94
N ARG A 505 -2.81 32.16 -6.13
CA ARG A 505 -3.00 33.53 -6.59
C ARG A 505 -1.79 34.35 -6.21
N GLY A 506 -1.13 34.97 -7.18
CA GLY A 506 0.04 35.84 -6.93
C GLY A 506 1.30 35.11 -6.43
N VAL A 507 1.34 33.78 -6.55
CA VAL A 507 2.52 32.97 -6.24
C VAL A 507 3.28 32.71 -7.55
N PRO A 508 4.57 33.05 -7.66
CA PRO A 508 5.33 32.83 -8.89
C PRO A 508 5.39 31.34 -9.29
N PRO A 509 5.43 31.02 -10.60
CA PRO A 509 5.66 29.66 -11.03
C PRO A 509 7.06 29.19 -10.59
N GLY A 510 7.19 27.90 -10.29
CA GLY A 510 8.49 27.30 -9.95
C GLY A 510 9.04 27.60 -8.56
N ILE A 511 8.31 28.34 -7.71
CA ILE A 511 8.71 28.48 -6.30
C ILE A 511 8.72 27.14 -5.57
N ARG A 512 9.44 27.11 -4.46
CA ARG A 512 9.46 26.01 -3.51
C ARG A 512 8.83 26.46 -2.18
N LEU A 513 8.00 25.62 -1.59
CA LEU A 513 7.41 25.85 -0.28
C LEU A 513 8.36 25.30 0.79
N HIS A 514 8.80 26.14 1.74
CA HIS A 514 9.79 25.82 2.76
C HIS A 514 9.14 25.67 4.14
N PHE A 515 9.42 24.55 4.80
CA PHE A 515 8.94 24.24 6.13
C PHE A 515 10.09 23.83 7.06
N ALA A 516 10.01 24.21 8.33
CA ALA A 516 10.69 23.51 9.41
C ALA A 516 9.83 22.31 9.81
N TRP A 517 10.45 21.13 9.94
CA TRP A 517 9.74 19.89 10.30
C TRP A 517 10.23 19.35 11.64
N ASN A 518 9.29 19.24 12.58
CA ASN A 518 9.48 18.58 13.87
C ASN A 518 9.31 17.07 13.70
N ALA A 519 10.30 16.43 13.07
CA ALA A 519 10.27 14.99 12.82
C ALA A 519 10.15 14.17 14.12
N PRO A 520 9.55 12.96 14.07
CA PRO A 520 9.48 12.08 15.25
C PRO A 520 10.87 11.83 15.85
N LYS A 521 10.92 11.72 17.18
CA LYS A 521 12.18 11.54 17.94
C LYS A 521 12.99 10.33 17.49
N ALA A 522 12.35 9.28 16.98
CA ALA A 522 12.99 8.11 16.40
C ALA A 522 14.00 8.44 15.29
N PHE A 523 13.87 9.61 14.63
CA PHE A 523 14.79 10.08 13.59
C PHE A 523 15.77 11.17 14.08
N SER A 524 15.66 11.60 15.34
CA SER A 524 16.51 12.68 15.88
C SER A 524 17.92 12.20 16.23
N ASP A 525 18.09 10.91 16.50
CA ASP A 525 19.42 10.32 16.70
C ASP A 525 19.91 9.74 15.37
N PRO A 526 20.97 10.31 14.76
CA PRO A 526 21.54 9.76 13.53
C PRO A 526 22.02 8.31 13.72
N ARG A 527 22.37 7.90 14.95
CA ARG A 527 22.79 6.53 15.28
C ARG A 527 21.61 5.57 15.47
N ALA A 528 20.40 6.05 15.71
CA ALA A 528 19.22 5.19 15.85
C ALA A 528 18.75 4.56 14.52
N GLY A 529 19.30 5.02 13.39
CA GLY A 529 19.10 4.43 12.07
C GLY A 529 19.94 3.18 11.82
N ALA A 530 21.10 3.06 12.46
CA ALA A 530 22.02 1.94 12.30
C ALA A 530 21.95 1.03 13.52
N VAL A 531 21.35 -0.16 13.38
CA VAL A 531 21.64 -1.22 14.36
C VAL A 531 23.11 -1.57 14.15
N ALA A 532 23.97 -1.06 15.04
CA ALA A 532 25.40 -1.34 14.99
C ALA A 532 25.60 -2.85 14.83
N ARG A 533 26.22 -3.27 13.73
CA ARG A 533 26.70 -4.65 13.50
C ARG A 533 27.83 -5.03 14.49
N ALA A 534 27.79 -4.54 15.73
CA ALA A 534 28.78 -4.79 16.76
C ALA A 534 28.68 -6.21 17.37
N ARG A 535 28.08 -7.19 16.68
CA ARG A 535 27.94 -8.56 17.19
C ARG A 535 28.28 -9.68 16.19
N GLY A 536 28.98 -9.38 15.09
CA GLY A 536 29.14 -10.37 14.00
C GLY A 536 30.52 -10.54 13.38
N VAL A 537 31.60 -10.02 13.98
CA VAL A 537 32.97 -10.34 13.53
C VAL A 537 33.81 -10.74 14.75
N GLN A 538 33.45 -11.89 15.33
CA GLN A 538 34.32 -12.76 16.10
C GLN A 538 33.65 -14.14 16.11
N ALA A 539 33.91 -14.91 15.04
CA ALA A 539 33.89 -16.38 14.98
C ALA A 539 34.57 -16.78 13.68
#